data_AF-A0A0L0UJ70-F1
#
_entry.id   AF-A0A0L0UJ70-F1
#
_cell.length_a   1.000
_cell.length_b   1.000
_cell.length_c   1.000
_cell.angle_alpha   90.00
_cell.angle_beta   90.00
_cell.angle_gamma   90.00
#
_symmetry.space_group_name_H-M   'P 1'
#
loop_
_entity.id
_entity.type
_entity.pdbx_description
1 polymer ?
#
loop_
_entity_poly.entity_id
_entity_poly.type
_entity_poly.pdbx_seq_one_letter_code
_entity_poly.pdbx_strand_id
1 'polypeptide(L)'
;MIKHFFPTYKAPSSHTRGLLARAYKQKVEPLLSSYIESMATYSDESDDDQNMEEAPKPLPLAGINPNNSSVTVDKIIGLISQQYPKLKLPETMKKKAAIALYHQYIMPPPVGGYPTEPFREPSPKVPVHYHHHACCCGLALVHGKQSQIVELALSVTTKLAS
;
A
#
# COMPACT_ATOMS: atom_id res chain seq x y z
N MET A 1 -8.34 -26.11 9.69
CA MET A 1 -8.99 -24.89 9.16
C MET A 1 -10.51 -24.88 9.35
N ILE A 2 -11.29 -25.86 8.86
CA ILE A 2 -12.78 -25.83 8.97
C ILE A 2 -13.30 -25.79 10.42
N LYS A 3 -12.61 -26.43 11.38
CA LYS A 3 -12.96 -26.36 12.81
C LYS A 3 -12.91 -24.95 13.42
N HIS A 4 -12.10 -24.04 12.87
CA HIS A 4 -12.04 -22.65 13.36
C HIS A 4 -13.31 -21.88 13.01
N PHE A 5 -13.95 -22.22 11.87
CA PHE A 5 -15.18 -21.59 11.43
C PHE A 5 -16.43 -22.31 11.94
N PHE A 6 -16.34 -23.62 12.19
CA PHE A 6 -17.45 -24.44 12.69
C PHE A 6 -17.01 -25.30 13.88
N PRO A 7 -17.13 -24.79 15.12
CA PRO A 7 -16.67 -25.49 16.32
C PRO A 7 -17.38 -26.83 16.58
N THR A 8 -18.60 -26.99 16.07
CA THR A 8 -19.41 -28.21 16.15
C THR A 8 -18.99 -29.29 15.15
N TYR A 9 -18.11 -28.96 14.19
CA TYR A 9 -17.69 -29.89 13.16
C TYR A 9 -16.79 -30.99 13.71
N LYS A 10 -17.32 -32.22 13.76
CA LYS A 10 -16.56 -33.44 14.01
C LYS A 10 -16.20 -34.06 12.66
N ALA A 11 -14.91 -34.08 12.34
CA ALA A 11 -14.41 -34.81 11.18
C ALA A 11 -14.74 -36.30 11.38
N PRO A 12 -15.42 -36.97 10.44
CA PRO A 12 -15.76 -38.37 10.63
C PRO A 12 -14.51 -39.25 10.48
N SER A 13 -14.37 -40.25 11.34
CA SER A 13 -13.09 -40.95 11.57
C SER A 13 -12.74 -42.02 10.54
N SER A 14 -13.60 -42.32 9.56
CA SER A 14 -13.41 -43.43 8.61
C SER A 14 -13.66 -43.02 7.16
N HIS A 15 -12.85 -42.09 6.65
CA HIS A 15 -12.95 -41.63 5.27
C HIS A 15 -11.67 -41.92 4.51
N THR A 16 -11.70 -42.94 3.68
CA THR A 16 -10.67 -43.14 2.65
C THR A 16 -10.89 -42.11 1.54
N ARG A 17 -9.81 -41.68 0.89
CA ARG A 17 -9.86 -40.74 -0.24
C ARG A 17 -10.87 -41.17 -1.33
N GLY A 18 -10.99 -42.48 -1.57
CA GLY A 18 -11.94 -43.04 -2.52
C GLY A 18 -13.41 -42.85 -2.11
N LEU A 19 -13.74 -42.99 -0.83
CA LEU A 19 -15.09 -42.73 -0.30
C LEU A 19 -15.49 -41.26 -0.48
N LEU A 20 -14.57 -40.34 -0.17
CA LEU A 20 -14.78 -38.91 -0.34
C LEU A 20 -14.94 -38.52 -1.81
N ALA A 21 -14.11 -39.08 -2.69
CA ALA A 21 -14.23 -38.84 -4.14
C ALA A 21 -15.57 -39.35 -4.67
N ARG A 22 -16.04 -40.52 -4.23
CA ARG A 22 -17.35 -41.06 -4.63
C ARG A 22 -18.50 -40.20 -4.11
N ALA A 23 -18.45 -39.77 -2.85
CA ALA A 23 -19.46 -38.90 -2.26
C ALA A 23 -19.50 -37.52 -2.95
N TYR A 24 -18.35 -36.96 -3.32
CA TYR A 24 -18.25 -35.73 -4.10
C TYR A 24 -18.93 -35.89 -5.47
N LYS A 25 -18.59 -36.95 -6.22
CA LYS A 25 -19.19 -37.22 -7.53
C LYS A 25 -20.72 -37.40 -7.45
N GLN A 26 -21.22 -38.03 -6.40
CA GLN A 26 -22.66 -38.28 -6.27
C GLN A 26 -23.45 -37.05 -5.79
N LYS A 27 -22.88 -36.23 -4.91
CA LYS A 27 -23.64 -35.16 -4.24
C LYS A 27 -23.31 -33.76 -4.73
N VAL A 28 -22.06 -33.51 -5.13
CA VAL A 28 -21.54 -32.17 -5.40
C VAL A 28 -21.40 -31.92 -6.91
N GLU A 29 -20.88 -32.89 -7.66
CA GLU A 29 -20.72 -32.80 -9.11
C GLU A 29 -22.01 -32.45 -9.88
N PRO A 30 -23.20 -33.06 -9.61
CA PRO A 30 -24.43 -32.67 -10.30
C PRO A 30 -24.86 -31.22 -9.98
N LEU A 31 -24.62 -30.74 -8.76
CA LEU A 31 -24.95 -29.35 -8.39
C LEU A 31 -24.02 -28.35 -9.10
N LEU A 32 -22.73 -28.68 -9.22
CA LEU A 32 -21.76 -27.84 -9.91
C LEU A 32 -21.89 -27.88 -11.43
N SER A 33 -22.31 -29.01 -12.01
CA SER A 33 -22.45 -29.16 -13.47
C SER A 33 -23.40 -28.11 -14.07
N SER A 34 -24.56 -27.90 -13.44
CA SER A 34 -25.52 -26.87 -13.85
C SER A 34 -24.95 -25.45 -13.81
N TYR A 35 -24.10 -25.15 -12.82
CA TYR A 35 -23.45 -23.84 -12.69
C TYR A 35 -22.38 -23.65 -13.76
N ILE A 36 -21.57 -24.68 -14.04
CA ILE A 36 -20.50 -24.63 -15.05
C ILE A 36 -21.09 -24.47 -16.45
N GLU A 37 -22.16 -25.20 -16.79
CA GLU A 37 -22.87 -25.04 -18.07
C GLU A 37 -23.43 -23.62 -18.22
N SER A 38 -24.04 -23.07 -17.16
CA SER A 38 -24.54 -21.69 -17.20
C SER A 38 -23.42 -20.65 -17.40
N MET A 39 -22.25 -20.85 -16.77
CA MET A 39 -21.09 -19.97 -16.97
C MET A 39 -20.51 -20.06 -18.38
N ALA A 40 -20.46 -21.27 -18.96
CA ALA A 40 -19.95 -21.47 -20.31
C ALA A 40 -20.82 -20.75 -21.36
N THR A 41 -22.14 -20.68 -21.15
CA THR A 41 -23.05 -19.92 -22.01
C THR A 41 -22.92 -18.40 -21.88
N TYR A 42 -22.42 -17.88 -20.75
CA TYR A 42 -22.13 -16.43 -20.62
C TYR A 42 -20.82 -16.01 -21.31
N SER A 43 -19.96 -16.96 -21.69
CA SER A 43 -18.68 -16.68 -22.34
C SER A 43 -18.69 -16.76 -23.87
N ASP A 44 -19.79 -17.16 -24.50
CA ASP A 44 -19.87 -17.40 -25.95
C ASP A 44 -20.80 -16.43 -26.71
N GLU A 45 -21.37 -15.42 -26.04
CA GLU A 45 -22.22 -14.39 -26.67
C GLU A 45 -21.81 -12.96 -26.28
N SER A 46 -20.55 -12.60 -26.46
CA SER A 46 -20.16 -11.19 -26.59
C SER A 46 -18.97 -11.03 -27.52
N ASP A 47 -19.15 -11.40 -28.79
CA ASP A 47 -18.25 -11.07 -29.91
C ASP A 47 -18.48 -9.61 -30.39
N ASP A 48 -18.71 -8.71 -29.43
CA ASP A 48 -18.93 -7.27 -29.62
C ASP A 48 -17.74 -6.46 -29.09
N ASP A 49 -16.58 -7.11 -28.90
CA ASP A 49 -15.30 -6.46 -28.58
C ASP A 49 -14.65 -5.90 -29.86
N GLN A 50 -15.44 -5.16 -30.65
CA GLN A 50 -14.89 -4.33 -31.71
C GLN A 50 -14.25 -3.08 -31.07
N ASN A 51 -12.93 -3.02 -31.17
CA ASN A 51 -12.12 -1.81 -31.06
C ASN A 51 -11.84 -1.26 -29.65
N MET A 52 -11.27 -2.10 -28.77
CA MET A 52 -10.45 -1.57 -27.68
C MET A 52 -9.09 -1.20 -28.28
N GLU A 53 -8.79 0.10 -28.39
CA GLU A 53 -7.45 0.57 -28.77
C GLU A 53 -6.41 -0.13 -27.89
N GLU A 54 -5.35 -0.67 -28.50
CA GLU A 54 -4.27 -1.38 -27.81
C GLU A 54 -3.81 -0.55 -26.61
N ALA A 55 -3.91 -1.14 -25.42
CA ALA A 55 -3.56 -0.45 -24.19
C ALA A 55 -2.13 0.11 -24.33
N PRO A 56 -1.91 1.41 -24.10
CA PRO A 56 -0.62 2.02 -24.33
C PRO A 56 0.42 1.27 -23.49
N LYS A 57 1.51 0.87 -24.16
CA LYS A 57 2.58 0.08 -23.55
C LYS A 57 3.04 0.76 -22.25
N PRO A 58 3.07 0.05 -21.11
CA PRO A 58 3.33 0.68 -19.82
C PRO A 58 4.72 1.35 -19.86
N LEU A 59 4.73 2.66 -19.65
CA LEU A 59 5.97 3.41 -19.58
C LEU A 59 6.78 2.97 -18.34
N PRO A 60 8.11 2.84 -18.45
CA PRO A 60 8.97 2.60 -17.30
C PRO A 60 9.10 3.87 -16.45
N LEU A 61 8.06 4.17 -15.66
CA LEU A 61 7.99 5.36 -14.79
C LEU A 61 8.61 5.13 -13.41
N ALA A 62 9.01 3.90 -13.10
CA ALA A 62 9.54 3.53 -11.79
C ALA A 62 10.78 4.39 -11.43
N GLY A 63 10.69 5.11 -10.32
CA GLY A 63 11.79 5.93 -9.78
C GLY A 63 12.07 7.24 -10.50
N ILE A 64 11.24 7.65 -11.48
CA ILE A 64 11.42 8.95 -12.15
C ILE A 64 10.78 10.05 -11.30
N ASN A 65 11.63 10.89 -10.69
CA ASN A 65 11.19 12.14 -10.08
C ASN A 65 11.57 13.32 -11.00
N PRO A 66 10.60 13.96 -11.68
CA PRO A 66 10.89 15.04 -12.63
C PRO A 66 11.49 16.30 -11.95
N ASN A 67 11.35 16.42 -10.63
CA ASN A 67 12.00 17.48 -9.83
C ASN A 67 13.48 17.19 -9.51
N ASN A 68 13.96 15.96 -9.70
CA ASN A 68 15.37 15.60 -9.47
C ASN A 68 16.27 16.32 -10.50
N SER A 69 17.41 16.88 -10.07
CA SER A 69 18.39 17.54 -10.93
C SER A 69 18.91 16.64 -12.06
N SER A 70 19.05 15.34 -11.80
CA SER A 70 19.52 14.34 -12.78
C SER A 70 18.53 14.07 -13.92
N VAL A 71 17.26 14.48 -13.79
CA VAL A 71 16.25 14.34 -14.85
C VAL A 71 16.28 15.59 -15.74
N THR A 72 16.64 15.43 -17.01
CA THR A 72 16.72 16.50 -18.00
C THR A 72 15.37 16.74 -18.69
N VAL A 73 15.24 17.89 -19.35
CA VAL A 73 14.06 18.25 -20.14
C VAL A 73 13.84 17.25 -21.28
N ASP A 74 14.91 16.85 -21.96
CA ASP A 74 14.85 15.89 -23.09
C ASP A 74 14.31 14.53 -22.64
N LYS A 75 14.68 14.08 -21.44
CA LYS A 75 14.16 12.83 -20.87
C LYS A 75 12.66 12.92 -20.61
N ILE A 76 12.17 14.07 -20.14
CA ILE A 76 10.73 14.31 -19.93
C ILE A 76 9.99 14.37 -21.27
N ILE A 77 10.51 15.11 -22.26
CA ILE A 77 9.92 15.20 -23.59
C ILE A 77 9.87 13.83 -24.27
N GLY A 78 10.94 13.05 -24.15
CA GLY A 78 11.02 11.68 -24.68
C GLY A 78 9.99 10.73 -24.08
N LEU A 79 9.68 10.86 -22.78
CA LEU A 79 8.61 10.09 -22.15
C LEU A 79 7.22 10.51 -22.67
N ILE A 80 6.99 11.82 -22.83
CA ILE A 80 5.70 12.32 -23.30
C ILE A 80 5.49 11.93 -24.77
N SER A 81 6.52 12.02 -25.61
CA SER A 81 6.43 11.65 -27.02
C SER A 81 6.23 10.16 -27.26
N GLN A 82 6.71 9.29 -26.36
CA GLN A 82 6.42 7.86 -26.38
C GLN A 82 4.92 7.57 -26.17
N GLN A 83 4.28 8.31 -25.27
CA GLN A 83 2.85 8.12 -24.95
C GLN A 83 1.94 8.88 -25.93
N TYR A 84 2.35 10.07 -26.35
CA TYR A 84 1.58 10.98 -27.19
C TYR A 84 2.43 11.41 -28.39
N PRO A 85 2.67 10.53 -29.38
CA PRO A 85 3.56 10.82 -30.51
C PRO A 85 3.06 11.94 -31.42
N LYS A 86 1.74 12.22 -31.39
CA LYS A 86 1.13 13.33 -32.14
C LYS A 86 1.41 14.71 -31.50
N LEU A 87 1.81 14.74 -30.23
CA LEU A 87 2.05 15.97 -29.48
C LEU A 87 3.47 16.49 -29.78
N LYS A 88 3.56 17.62 -30.50
CA LYS A 88 4.84 18.30 -30.75
C LYS A 88 5.12 19.28 -29.63
N LEU A 89 6.10 18.97 -28.79
CA LEU A 89 6.55 19.85 -27.72
C LEU A 89 7.80 20.63 -28.16
N PRO A 90 7.94 21.91 -27.76
CA PRO A 90 9.13 22.68 -28.06
C PRO A 90 10.35 22.17 -27.27
N GLU A 91 11.46 21.96 -27.97
CA GLU A 91 12.72 21.45 -27.39
C GLU A 91 13.37 22.44 -26.41
N THR A 92 13.16 23.74 -26.59
CA THR A 92 13.79 24.80 -25.80
C THR A 92 13.05 25.19 -24.52
N MET A 93 12.11 24.36 -24.05
CA MET A 93 11.30 24.71 -22.88
C MET A 93 12.07 24.68 -21.56
N LYS A 94 11.66 25.54 -20.63
CA LYS A 94 12.20 25.55 -19.27
C LYS A 94 11.80 24.27 -18.53
N LYS A 95 12.69 23.73 -17.69
CA LYS A 95 12.43 22.51 -16.88
C LYS A 95 11.12 22.54 -16.11
N LYS A 96 10.75 23.68 -15.51
CA LYS A 96 9.47 23.84 -14.81
C LYS A 96 8.25 23.60 -15.71
N ALA A 97 8.30 24.06 -16.97
CA ALA A 97 7.23 23.83 -17.93
C ALA A 97 7.16 22.36 -18.34
N ALA A 98 8.32 21.72 -18.54
CA ALA A 98 8.38 20.28 -18.83
C ALA A 98 7.77 19.43 -17.70
N ILE A 99 8.05 19.76 -16.45
CA ILE A 99 7.48 19.09 -15.27
C ILE A 99 5.95 19.27 -15.24
N ALA A 100 5.44 20.47 -15.52
CA ALA A 100 3.99 20.71 -15.57
C ALA A 100 3.31 19.84 -16.64
N LEU A 101 3.91 19.71 -17.83
CA LEU A 101 3.41 18.86 -18.90
C LEU A 101 3.50 17.37 -18.55
N TYR A 102 4.57 16.94 -17.86
CA TYR A 102 4.68 15.58 -17.35
C TYR A 102 3.49 15.22 -16.45
N HIS A 103 3.14 16.11 -15.50
CA HIS A 103 1.98 15.92 -14.65
C HIS A 103 0.65 16.07 -15.40
N GLN A 104 0.60 16.80 -16.51
CA GLN A 104 -0.63 16.91 -17.29
C GLN A 104 -0.93 15.64 -18.10
N TYR A 105 0.09 15.04 -18.72
CA TYR A 105 -0.10 13.99 -19.72
C TYR A 105 0.25 12.58 -19.22
N ILE A 106 1.27 12.46 -18.37
CA ILE A 106 1.75 11.15 -17.87
C ILE A 106 1.16 10.84 -16.49
N MET A 107 1.14 11.83 -15.60
CA MET A 107 0.76 11.65 -14.20
C MET A 107 -0.29 12.69 -13.77
N PRO A 108 -1.50 12.66 -14.35
CA PRO A 108 -2.58 13.59 -14.00
C PRO A 108 -2.93 13.45 -12.52
N PRO A 109 -3.36 14.56 -11.88
CA PRO A 109 -3.86 14.49 -10.52
C PRO A 109 -5.08 13.57 -10.46
N PRO A 110 -5.29 12.86 -9.33
CA PRO A 110 -6.48 12.04 -9.15
C PRO A 110 -7.75 12.91 -9.24
N VAL A 111 -8.83 12.31 -9.75
CA VAL A 111 -10.15 12.95 -9.81
C VAL A 111 -10.59 13.29 -8.37
N GLY A 112 -10.78 14.59 -8.08
CA GLY A 112 -11.02 15.09 -6.72
C GLY A 112 -9.82 15.81 -6.07
N GLY A 113 -8.67 15.84 -6.75
CA GLY A 113 -7.46 16.53 -6.28
C GLY A 113 -6.71 15.76 -5.18
N TYR A 114 -5.60 16.33 -4.73
CA TYR A 114 -4.90 15.81 -3.56
C TYR A 114 -5.59 16.34 -2.29
N PRO A 115 -5.70 15.51 -1.23
CA PRO A 115 -6.17 16.00 0.06
C PRO A 115 -5.30 17.19 0.50
N THR A 116 -5.95 18.33 0.73
CA THR A 116 -5.30 19.62 1.02
C THR A 116 -4.81 19.70 2.46
N GLU A 117 -5.44 18.91 3.34
CA GLU A 117 -5.10 18.84 4.75
C GLU A 117 -3.97 17.83 4.96
N PRO A 118 -2.93 18.17 5.73
CA PRO A 118 -2.06 17.13 6.27
C PRO A 118 -2.94 16.13 7.02
N PHE A 119 -2.61 14.83 6.94
CA PHE A 119 -3.13 13.83 7.88
C PHE A 119 -2.59 14.17 9.28
N ARG A 120 -3.11 15.24 9.87
CA ARG A 120 -2.93 15.58 11.27
C ARG A 120 -3.86 14.64 12.01
N GLU A 121 -3.31 13.53 12.46
CA GLU A 121 -3.89 12.85 13.59
C GLU A 121 -4.05 13.89 14.71
N PRO A 122 -5.24 13.99 15.33
CA PRO A 122 -5.40 14.87 16.46
C PRO A 122 -4.34 14.48 17.50
N SER A 123 -3.44 15.42 17.80
CA SER A 123 -2.41 15.23 18.83
C SER A 123 -3.09 14.70 20.09
N PRO A 124 -2.63 13.58 20.66
CA PRO A 124 -3.28 13.00 21.83
C PRO A 124 -3.33 14.07 22.92
N LYS A 125 -4.55 14.41 23.37
CA LYS A 125 -4.74 15.28 24.54
C LYS A 125 -4.10 14.58 25.72
N VAL A 126 -2.89 15.01 26.08
CA VAL A 126 -2.26 14.60 27.32
C VAL A 126 -3.15 15.12 28.46
N PRO A 127 -3.65 14.27 29.37
CA PRO A 127 -4.41 14.73 30.51
C PRO A 127 -3.58 15.74 31.32
N VAL A 128 -4.23 16.83 31.76
CA VAL A 128 -3.57 18.00 32.38
C VAL A 128 -2.63 17.63 33.54
N HIS A 129 -2.93 16.52 34.22
CA HIS A 129 -2.14 15.98 35.33
C HIS A 129 -0.69 15.61 34.97
N TYR A 130 -0.36 15.39 33.69
CA TYR A 130 1.00 15.04 33.26
C TYR A 130 1.84 16.24 32.79
N HIS A 131 1.25 17.43 32.62
CA HIS A 131 2.02 18.63 32.26
C HIS A 131 2.93 19.11 33.40
N HIS A 132 2.51 18.90 34.65
CA HIS A 132 3.28 19.34 35.82
C HIS A 132 4.55 18.51 36.04
N HIS A 133 4.51 17.21 35.78
CA HIS A 133 5.66 16.31 35.99
C HIS A 133 6.78 16.51 34.96
N ALA A 134 6.45 16.83 33.70
CA ALA A 134 7.47 17.08 32.68
C ALA A 134 8.19 18.43 32.89
N CYS A 135 7.49 19.47 33.37
CA CYS A 135 8.08 20.78 33.63
C CYS A 135 9.06 20.75 34.82
N CYS A 136 8.76 19.97 35.86
CA CYS A 136 9.62 19.87 37.04
C CYS A 136 10.87 18.99 36.81
N CYS A 137 10.81 17.98 35.93
CA CYS A 137 11.99 17.17 35.60
C CYS A 137 12.96 17.88 34.64
N GLY A 138 12.46 18.74 33.75
CA GLY A 138 13.30 19.52 32.81
C GLY A 138 14.14 20.60 33.48
N LEU A 139 13.63 21.23 34.55
CA LEU A 139 14.35 22.28 35.29
C LEU A 139 15.42 21.74 36.24
N ALA A 140 15.26 20.51 36.75
CA ALA A 140 16.23 19.89 37.64
C ALA A 140 17.52 19.43 36.92
N LEU A 141 17.46 19.17 35.62
CA LEU A 141 18.60 18.71 34.82
C LEU A 141 19.54 19.84 34.35
N VAL A 142 19.10 21.10 34.40
CA VAL A 142 19.91 22.22 33.87
C VAL A 142 20.83 22.86 34.92
N HIS A 143 20.61 22.63 36.23
CA HIS A 143 21.33 23.39 37.27
C HIS A 143 21.97 22.60 38.43
N GLY A 144 22.03 21.26 38.40
CA GLY A 144 22.50 20.50 39.58
C GLY A 144 23.33 19.27 39.27
N LYS A 145 24.66 19.42 39.27
CA LYS A 145 25.67 18.38 39.55
C LYS A 145 25.52 17.04 38.80
N GLN A 146 26.24 16.93 37.69
CA GLN A 146 26.52 15.65 37.01
C GLN A 146 27.23 14.59 37.88
N SER A 147 27.67 14.91 39.10
CA SER A 147 28.52 14.04 39.91
C SER A 147 27.80 13.02 40.80
N GLN A 148 26.46 13.03 40.92
CA GLN A 148 25.74 12.06 41.79
C GLN A 148 25.00 10.94 41.05
N ILE A 149 24.84 11.03 39.73
CA ILE A 149 24.13 9.99 38.95
C ILE A 149 25.01 8.75 38.75
N VAL A 150 26.33 8.88 38.81
CA VAL A 150 27.25 7.75 38.63
C VAL A 150 27.30 6.84 39.86
N GLU A 151 27.16 7.37 41.09
CA GLU A 151 27.20 6.52 42.29
C GLU A 151 25.89 5.72 42.51
N LEU A 152 24.74 6.27 42.15
CA LEU A 152 23.46 5.55 42.25
C LEU A 152 23.32 4.43 41.20
N ALA A 153 23.97 4.57 40.04
CA ALA A 153 23.98 3.51 39.02
C ALA A 153 24.83 2.29 39.43
N LEU A 154 25.87 2.48 40.25
CA LEU A 154 26.73 1.40 40.76
C LEU A 154 26.15 0.68 41.98
N SER A 155 25.28 1.33 42.76
CA SER A 155 24.67 0.69 43.95
C SER A 155 23.48 -0.22 43.60
N VAL A 156 22.86 -0.06 42.43
CA VAL A 156 21.68 -0.85 42.03
C VAL A 156 22.10 -2.14 41.33
N THR A 157 23.24 -2.17 40.63
CA THR A 157 23.72 -3.37 39.92
C THR A 157 24.29 -4.44 40.85
N THR A 158 24.77 -4.08 42.04
CA THR A 158 25.30 -5.06 43.03
C THR A 158 24.22 -5.75 43.85
N LYS A 159 22.97 -5.24 43.87
CA LYS A 159 21.84 -5.87 44.57
C LYS A 159 21.03 -6.86 43.73
N LEU A 160 21.36 -7.02 42.45
CA LEU A 160 20.68 -7.93 41.52
C LEU A 160 21.52 -9.18 41.16
N ALA A 161 22.70 -9.34 41.76
CA ALA A 161 23.62 -10.44 41.51
C ALA A 161 23.91 -11.31 42.76
N SER A 162 23.02 -11.33 43.75
CA SER A 162 23.04 -12.30 44.86
C SER A 162 21.71 -13.04 44.97
#